data_AF-A0A5K1AA55-F1
#
_entry.id   AF-A0A5K1AA55-F1
#
_cell.length_a   1.000
_cell.length_b   1.000
_cell.length_c   1.000
_cell.angle_alpha   90.00
_cell.angle_beta   90.00
_cell.angle_gamma   90.00
#
_symmetry.space_group_name_H-M   'P 1'
#
loop_
_entity.id
_entity.type
_entity.pdbx_description
1 polymer ?
#
loop_
_entity_poly.entity_id
_entity_poly.type
_entity_poly.pdbx_seq_one_letter_code
_entity_poly.pdbx_strand_id
1 'polypeptide(L)' 'RITIQELATVIGSLGQNPTDEELREMIGEVDVNGNGTIEFVEFLNLMARKTK' A
#
# COMPACT_ATOMS: atom_id res chain seq x y z
N ARG A 1 -3.33 10.72 1.19
CA ARG A 1 -2.71 9.73 2.08
C ARG A 1 -3.61 8.52 2.04
N ILE A 2 -3.05 7.34 1.81
CA ILE A 2 -3.78 6.08 1.76
C ILE A 2 -3.46 5.34 3.07
N THR A 3 -4.50 5.03 3.82
CA THR A 3 -4.40 4.27 5.06
C THR A 3 -4.38 2.76 4.78
N ILE A 4 -3.95 1.98 5.78
CA ILE A 4 -4.02 0.50 5.76
C ILE A 4 -5.43 0.02 5.39
N GLN A 5 -6.47 0.68 5.92
CA GLN A 5 -7.87 0.31 5.69
C GLN A 5 -8.33 0.57 4.25
N GLU A 6 -7.90 1.68 3.67
CA GLU A 6 -8.20 2.00 2.26
C GLU A 6 -7.47 1.03 1.32
N LEU A 7 -6.22 0.69 1.62
CA LEU A 7 -5.47 -0.33 0.89
C LEU A 7 -6.15 -1.70 0.96
N ALA A 8 -6.59 -2.12 2.15
CA ALA A 8 -7.34 -3.36 2.36
C ALA A 8 -8.64 -3.40 1.54
N THR A 9 -9.36 -2.28 1.47
CA THR A 9 -10.60 -2.15 0.69
C THR A 9 -10.33 -2.31 -0.80
N VAL A 10 -9.27 -1.68 -1.32
CA VAL A 10 -8.89 -1.80 -2.74
C VAL A 10 -8.46 -3.23 -3.06
N ILE A 11 -7.63 -3.86 -2.24
CA ILE A 11 -7.16 -5.23 -2.48
C ILE A 11 -8.34 -6.23 -2.37
N GLY A 12 -9.24 -6.02 -1.41
CA GLY A 12 -10.52 -6.75 -1.30
C GLY A 12 -11.37 -6.64 -2.56
N SER A 13 -11.48 -5.44 -3.15
CA SER A 13 -12.22 -5.22 -4.39
C SER A 13 -11.60 -5.91 -5.62
N LEU A 14 -10.31 -6.24 -5.55
CA LEU A 14 -9.60 -7.03 -6.58
C LEU A 14 -9.74 -8.55 -6.37
N GLY A 15 -10.54 -8.98 -5.37
CA GLY A 15 -10.79 -10.38 -5.05
C GLY A 15 -9.71 -11.04 -4.18
N GLN A 16 -8.83 -10.25 -3.57
CA GLN A 16 -7.81 -10.74 -2.65
C GLN A 16 -8.16 -10.39 -1.21
N ASN A 17 -7.88 -11.30 -0.27
CA ASN A 17 -8.12 -11.10 1.16
C ASN A 17 -6.79 -11.16 1.91
N PRO A 18 -5.96 -10.11 1.84
CA PRO A 18 -4.71 -10.06 2.58
C PRO A 18 -4.99 -10.00 4.08
N THR A 19 -4.09 -10.57 4.86
CA THR A 19 -4.04 -10.46 6.31
C THR A 19 -3.53 -9.07 6.72
N ASP A 20 -3.82 -8.66 7.97
CA ASP A 20 -3.29 -7.41 8.53
C ASP A 20 -1.75 -7.36 8.49
N GLU A 21 -1.09 -8.50 8.59
CA GLU A 21 0.37 -8.61 8.54
C GLU A 21 0.90 -8.38 7.13
N GLU A 22 0.30 -9.00 6.12
CA GLU A 22 0.63 -8.75 4.71
C GLU A 22 0.38 -7.29 4.32
N LEU A 23 -0.71 -6.67 4.81
CA LEU A 23 -0.98 -5.25 4.57
C LEU A 23 0.07 -4.34 5.20
N ARG A 24 0.55 -4.69 6.40
CA ARG A 24 1.63 -3.96 7.07
C ARG A 24 2.95 -4.12 6.36
N GLU A 25 3.27 -5.31 5.86
CA GLU A 25 4.46 -5.55 5.03
C GLU A 25 4.38 -4.71 3.74
N MET A 26 3.26 -4.76 3.03
CA MET A 26 3.04 -3.97 1.81
C MET A 26 3.20 -2.46 2.05
N ILE A 27 2.73 -1.95 3.18
CA ILE A 27 2.91 -0.54 3.53
C ILE A 27 4.34 -0.27 3.96
N GLY A 28 4.96 -1.15 4.75
CA GLY A 28 6.34 -1.01 5.20
C GLY A 28 7.36 -1.00 4.05
N GLU A 29 7.08 -1.66 2.93
CA GLU A 29 7.92 -1.61 1.73
C GLU A 29 7.88 -0.25 1.00
N VAL A 30 6.82 0.54 1.22
CA VAL A 30 6.45 1.69 0.38
C VAL A 30 6.46 3.00 1.16
N ASP A 31 6.12 2.94 2.44
CA ASP A 31 6.16 4.03 3.42
C ASP A 31 7.60 4.30 3.83
N VAL A 32 8.29 5.10 3.01
CA VAL A 32 9.70 5.47 3.22
C VAL A 32 9.84 6.41 4.41
N ASN A 33 8.79 7.16 4.72
CA ASN A 33 8.81 8.16 5.78
C ASN A 33 8.37 7.60 7.16
N GLY A 34 7.77 6.41 7.20
CA GLY A 34 7.41 5.69 8.41
C GLY A 34 6.19 6.26 9.14
N ASN A 35 5.29 6.97 8.45
CA ASN A 35 4.09 7.56 9.05
C ASN A 35 2.89 6.60 9.11
N GLY A 36 3.04 5.37 8.61
CA GLY A 36 2.00 4.33 8.57
C GLY A 36 0.96 4.54 7.47
N THR A 37 1.20 5.45 6.53
CA THR A 37 0.32 5.75 5.40
C THR A 37 1.11 5.91 4.11
N ILE A 38 0.49 5.59 2.97
CA ILE A 38 1.12 5.84 1.68
C ILE A 38 0.76 7.25 1.22
N GLU A 39 1.76 8.12 1.09
CA GLU A 39 1.62 9.43 0.50
C GLU A 39 1.55 9.37 -1.02
N PHE A 40 1.04 10.44 -1.66
CA PHE A 40 0.88 10.46 -3.12
C PHE A 40 2.22 10.23 -3.85
N VAL A 41 3.32 10.79 -3.32
CA VAL A 41 4.67 10.62 -3.87
C VAL A 41 5.13 9.15 -3.76
N GLU A 42 4.80 8.48 -2.65
CA GLU A 42 5.15 7.07 -2.42
C GLU A 42 4.33 6.14 -3.32
N PHE A 43 3.05 6.47 -3.55
CA PHE A 43 2.20 5.78 -4.52
C PHE A 43 2.74 5.89 -5.95
N LEU A 44 3.18 7.08 -6.37
CA LEU A 44 3.80 7.27 -7.69
C LEU A 44 5.07 6.42 -7.85
N ASN A 45 5.91 6.36 -6.81
CA ASN A 45 7.10 5.51 -6.80
C ASN A 45 6.77 4.02 -6.87
N LEU A 46 5.66 3.58 -6.27
CA LEU A 46 5.17 2.21 -6.39
C LEU A 46 4.72 1.88 -7.81
N MET A 47 3.90 2.75 -8.41
CA MET A 47 3.39 2.55 -9.77
C MET A 47 4.50 2.56 -10.81
N ALA A 48 5.50 3.44 -10.65
CA ALA A 48 6.68 3.50 -11.52
C ALA A 48 7.55 2.24 -11.45
N ARG A 49 7.61 1.57 -10.28
CA ARG A 49 8.33 0.29 -10.13
C ARG A 49 7.60 -0.88 -10.80
N LYS A 50 6.27 -0.86 -10.81
CA LYS A 50 5.43 -1.93 -11.41
C LYS A 50 5.32 -1.88 -12.93
N THR A 51 5.78 -0.80 -13.59
CA THR A 51 5.68 -0.61 -15.06
C THR A 51 6.94 -1.01 -15.84
N LYS A 52 7.89 -1.72 -15.20
CA LYS A 52 9.08 -2.28 -15.86
C LYS A 52 8.92 -3.77 -16.16
#